data_AF-H1S206-F1
#
_entry.id   AF-H1S206-F1
#
_cell.length_a   1.000
_cell.length_b   1.000
_cell.length_c   1.000
_cell.angle_alpha   90.00
_cell.angle_beta   90.00
_cell.angle_gamma   90.00
#
_symmetry.space_group_name_H-M   'P 1'
#
loop_
_entity.id
_entity.type
_entity.pdbx_description
1 polymer ?
#
loop_
_entity_poly.entity_id
_entity_poly.type
_entity_poly.pdbx_seq_one_letter_code
_entity_poly.pdbx_strand_id
1 'polypeptide(L)'
;MLDHGEWSRWMAENELIFRRTLMEDYGVVVTTRFRGVSERAPKDTPLFVTRVVGKGADENKSYGARTLDEALEQHEQLVQKLIRALRAAHR
;
A
#
# COMPACT_ATOMS: atom_id res chain seq x y z
N MET A 1 24.60 -16.33 9.21
CA MET A 1 23.52 -15.61 9.90
C MET A 1 23.45 -14.24 9.27
N LEU A 2 22.28 -13.79 8.83
CA LEU A 2 22.12 -12.42 8.35
C LEU A 2 22.33 -11.47 9.53
N ASP A 3 23.25 -10.53 9.40
CA ASP A 3 23.43 -9.47 10.40
C ASP A 3 22.13 -8.65 10.47
N HIS A 4 21.55 -8.59 11.66
CA HIS A 4 20.33 -7.82 11.93
C HIS A 4 20.53 -6.33 11.62
N GLY A 5 21.77 -5.82 11.75
CA GLY A 5 22.15 -4.46 11.41
C GLY A 5 22.09 -4.19 9.90
N GLU A 6 22.73 -5.04 9.09
CA GLU A 6 22.67 -4.96 7.63
C GLU A 6 21.24 -5.14 7.09
N TRP A 7 20.48 -6.09 7.65
CA TRP A 7 19.08 -6.29 7.26
C TRP A 7 18.22 -5.06 7.55
N SER A 8 18.34 -4.47 8.74
CA SER A 8 17.59 -3.27 9.12
C SER A 8 17.97 -2.06 8.25
N ARG A 9 19.25 -1.91 7.92
CA ARG A 9 19.75 -0.86 7.03
C ARG A 9 19.20 -1.04 5.61
N TRP A 10 19.27 -2.25 5.07
CA TRP A 10 18.70 -2.57 3.76
C TRP A 10 17.20 -2.29 3.71
N MET A 11 16.46 -2.66 4.75
CA MET A 11 15.01 -2.37 4.88
C MET A 11 14.70 -0.86 4.98
N ALA A 12 15.59 -0.06 5.56
CA ALA A 12 15.42 1.39 5.67
C ALA A 12 15.75 2.13 4.36
N GLU A 13 16.69 1.60 3.58
CA GLU A 13 17.14 2.19 2.31
C GLU A 13 16.24 1.81 1.13
N ASN A 14 15.47 0.72 1.22
CA ASN A 14 14.61 0.23 0.14
C ASN A 14 13.13 0.56 0.40
N GLU A 15 12.43 1.04 -0.63
CA GLU A 15 10.97 1.13 -0.55
C GLU A 15 10.36 -0.26 -0.75
N LEU A 16 9.87 -0.85 0.34
CA LEU A 16 9.37 -2.23 0.38
C LEU A 16 7.95 -2.33 -0.17
N ILE A 17 7.82 -2.13 -1.49
CA ILE A 17 6.56 -2.26 -2.21
C ILE A 17 6.29 -3.74 -2.49
N PHE A 18 5.14 -4.22 -2.02
CA PHE A 18 4.68 -5.59 -2.29
C PHE A 18 3.78 -5.66 -3.52
N ARG A 19 2.94 -4.65 -3.74
CA ARG A 19 2.03 -4.61 -4.88
C ARG A 19 1.81 -3.20 -5.39
N ARG A 20 1.82 -3.04 -6.71
CA ARG A 20 1.53 -1.78 -7.39
C ARG A 20 0.60 -2.06 -8.57
N THR A 21 -0.53 -1.36 -8.59
CA THR A 21 -1.48 -1.37 -9.71
C THR A 21 -1.56 0.03 -10.31
N LEU A 22 -1.27 0.14 -11.60
CA LEU A 22 -1.36 1.39 -12.37
C LEU A 22 -2.60 1.32 -13.26
N MET A 23 -3.42 2.37 -13.19
CA MET A 23 -4.56 2.61 -14.07
C MET A 23 -4.22 3.78 -14.98
N GLU A 24 -3.51 3.50 -16.07
CA GLU A 24 -2.89 4.50 -16.95
C GLU A 24 -3.89 5.54 -17.48
N ASP A 25 -5.02 5.07 -18.01
CA ASP A 25 -6.07 5.91 -18.60
C ASP A 25 -6.68 6.93 -17.62
N TYR A 26 -6.51 6.70 -16.32
CA TYR A 26 -7.09 7.52 -15.26
C TYR A 26 -6.03 8.22 -14.40
N GLY A 27 -4.75 7.97 -14.66
CA GLY A 27 -3.65 8.51 -13.85
C GLY A 27 -3.75 8.11 -12.37
N VAL A 28 -4.24 6.91 -12.07
CA VAL A 28 -4.39 6.39 -10.70
C VAL A 28 -3.37 5.28 -10.43
N VAL A 29 -2.74 5.34 -9.26
CA VAL A 29 -1.80 4.33 -8.77
C VAL A 29 -2.25 3.85 -7.40
N VAL A 30 -2.33 2.54 -7.21
CA VAL A 30 -2.52 1.90 -5.90
C VAL A 30 -1.24 1.18 -5.52
N THR A 31 -0.65 1.53 -4.39
CA THR A 31 0.62 0.97 -3.91
C THR A 31 0.47 0.42 -2.50
N THR A 32 0.81 -0.84 -2.29
CA THR A 32 0.89 -1.48 -0.97
C THR A 32 2.34 -1.71 -0.60
N ARG A 33 2.77 -1.18 0.55
CA ARG A 33 4.15 -1.25 1.03
C ARG A 33 4.25 -1.62 2.50
N PHE A 34 5.40 -2.13 2.91
CA PHE A 34 5.77 -2.20 4.32
C PHE A 34 6.08 -0.81 4.86
N ARG A 35 5.59 -0.49 6.06
CA ARG A 35 5.93 0.75 6.76
C ARG A 35 7.22 0.64 7.58
N GLY A 36 7.68 -0.58 7.86
CA GLY A 36 8.75 -0.83 8.82
C GLY A 36 8.20 -1.19 10.20
N VAL A 37 9.00 -1.92 10.96
CA VAL A 37 8.77 -2.19 12.39
C VAL A 37 9.72 -1.32 13.21
N SER A 38 9.20 -0.60 14.19
CA SER A 38 10.01 -0.04 15.28
C SER A 38 9.80 -0.92 16.50
N GLU A 39 10.86 -1.29 17.21
CA GLU A 39 10.78 -2.08 18.46
C GLU A 39 9.88 -1.42 19.51
N ARG A 40 9.66 -0.10 19.41
CA ARG A 40 8.81 0.69 20.31
C ARG A 40 7.38 0.90 19.80
N ALA A 41 7.06 0.40 18.61
CA ALA A 41 5.71 0.57 18.06
C ALA A 41 4.71 -0.31 18.83
N PRO A 42 3.52 0.20 19.20
CA PRO A 42 2.44 -0.62 19.74
C PRO A 42 2.16 -1.82 18.83
N LYS A 43 1.80 -2.99 19.40
CA LYS A 43 1.50 -4.21 18.64
C LYS A 43 0.39 -4.01 17.59
N ASP A 44 -0.50 -3.05 17.82
CA ASP A 44 -1.60 -2.72 16.92
C ASP A 44 -1.22 -1.75 15.80
N THR A 45 0.06 -1.36 15.71
CA THR A 45 0.53 -0.47 14.64
C THR A 45 0.43 -1.18 13.29
N PRO A 46 -0.28 -0.60 12.30
CA PRO A 46 -0.34 -1.18 10.97
C PRO A 46 1.05 -1.26 10.35
N LEU A 47 1.45 -2.48 9.98
CA LEU A 47 2.75 -2.78 9.39
C LEU A 47 2.77 -2.54 7.89
N PHE A 48 1.61 -2.65 7.25
CA PHE A 48 1.44 -2.47 5.82
C PHE A 48 0.53 -1.28 5.55
N VAL A 49 0.85 -0.53 4.50
CA VAL A 49 0.07 0.63 4.08
C VAL A 49 -0.23 0.52 2.60
N THR A 50 -1.52 0.55 2.26
CA THR A 50 -2.01 0.69 0.88
C THR A 50 -2.41 2.13 0.64
N ARG A 51 -1.77 2.80 -0.32
CA ARG A 51 -2.04 4.19 -0.71
C ARG A 51 -2.60 4.25 -2.12
N VAL A 52 -3.58 5.12 -2.34
CA VAL A 52 -4.08 5.49 -3.67
C VAL A 52 -3.62 6.91 -4.00
N VAL A 53 -3.05 7.12 -5.18
CA VAL A 53 -2.59 8.42 -5.70
C VAL A 53 -3.21 8.63 -7.08
N GLY A 54 -3.75 9.82 -7.39
CA GLY A 54 -4.25 10.14 -8.74
C GLY A 54 -5.41 11.15 -8.78
N LYS A 55 -5.77 11.57 -10.00
CA LYS A 55 -6.74 12.64 -10.28
C LYS A 55 -8.19 12.14 -10.15
N GLY A 56 -8.65 11.98 -8.91
CA GLY A 56 -9.99 11.44 -8.58
C GLY A 56 -10.00 10.48 -7.39
N ALA A 57 -8.81 10.08 -6.92
CA ALA A 57 -8.65 9.51 -5.60
C ALA A 57 -8.77 10.65 -4.59
N ASP A 58 -10.00 10.91 -4.16
CA ASP A 58 -10.34 11.75 -3.01
C ASP A 58 -9.24 11.61 -1.94
N GLU A 59 -8.56 12.72 -1.70
CA GLU A 59 -7.10 12.88 -1.54
C GLU A 59 -6.38 11.83 -0.67
N ASN A 60 -5.32 11.21 -1.22
CA ASN A 60 -4.28 10.46 -0.50
C ASN A 60 -4.75 9.50 0.62
N LYS A 61 -5.85 8.77 0.39
CA LYS A 61 -6.30 7.75 1.35
C LYS A 61 -5.25 6.64 1.48
N SER A 62 -4.85 6.43 2.72
CA SER A 62 -3.90 5.40 3.12
C SER A 62 -4.62 4.44 4.05
N TYR A 63 -4.53 3.15 3.75
CA TYR A 63 -5.21 2.09 4.48
C TYR A 63 -4.18 1.20 5.15
N GLY A 64 -4.29 1.02 6.46
CA GLY A 64 -3.38 0.23 7.26
C GLY A 64 -3.85 -1.22 7.40
N ALA A 65 -2.92 -2.17 7.31
CA ALA A 65 -3.14 -3.59 7.59
C ALA A 65 -2.04 -4.14 8.51
N ARG A 66 -2.39 -5.13 9.33
CA ARG A 66 -1.45 -5.73 10.30
C ARG A 66 -0.66 -6.87 9.68
N THR A 67 -1.28 -7.60 8.75
CA THR A 67 -0.63 -8.68 8.00
C THR A 67 -0.51 -8.34 6.52
N LEU A 68 0.40 -9.03 5.82
CA LEU A 68 0.55 -8.88 4.38
C LEU A 68 -0.72 -9.35 3.65
N ASP A 69 -1.32 -10.46 4.09
CA ASP A 69 -2.53 -11.01 3.47
C ASP A 69 -3.70 -10.03 3.55
N GLU A 70 -3.94 -9.44 4.74
CA GLU A 70 -4.93 -8.37 4.93
C GLU A 70 -4.66 -7.19 3.98
N ALA A 71 -3.39 -6.81 3.83
CA ALA A 71 -2.99 -5.68 2.98
C ALA A 71 -3.25 -5.96 1.49
N LEU A 72 -2.99 -7.19 1.03
CA LEU A 72 -3.17 -7.62 -0.35
C LEU A 72 -4.65 -7.80 -0.71
N GLU A 73 -5.46 -8.34 0.20
CA GLU A 73 -6.91 -8.42 0.02
C GLU A 73 -7.52 -7.01 -0.09
N GLN A 74 -7.14 -6.12 0.84
CA GLN A 74 -7.58 -4.74 0.82
C GLN A 74 -7.15 -4.02 -0.47
N HIS A 75 -5.94 -4.27 -0.95
CA HIS A 75 -5.47 -3.74 -2.24
C HIS A 75 -6.40 -4.15 -3.38
N GLU A 76 -6.73 -5.44 -3.49
CA GLU A 76 -7.60 -5.94 -4.55
C GLU A 76 -9.00 -5.32 -4.47
N GLN A 77 -9.59 -5.28 -3.27
CA GLN A 77 -10.90 -4.67 -3.06
C GLN A 77 -10.91 -3.18 -3.46
N LEU A 78 -9.84 -2.44 -3.15
CA LEU A 78 -9.71 -1.03 -3.54
C LEU A 78 -9.61 -0.87 -5.06
N VAL A 79 -8.79 -1.68 -5.72
CA VAL A 79 -8.67 -1.68 -7.19
C VAL A 79 -10.02 -1.95 -7.84
N GLN A 80 -10.73 -2.99 -7.40
CA GLN A 80 -12.06 -3.32 -7.94
C GLN A 80 -13.07 -2.20 -7.71
N LYS A 81 -13.06 -1.56 -6.54
CA LYS A 81 -13.93 -0.42 -6.23
C LYS A 81 -13.64 0.77 -7.15
N LEU A 82 -12.36 1.08 -7.38
CA LEU A 82 -11.94 2.16 -8.27
C LEU A 82 -12.37 1.89 -9.71
N ILE A 83 -12.14 0.68 -10.23
CA ILE A 83 -12.59 0.29 -11.58
C ILE A 83 -14.10 0.50 -11.74
N ARG A 84 -14.90 0.08 -10.75
CA ARG A 84 -16.36 0.25 -10.79
C ARG A 84 -16.76 1.73 -10.80
N ALA A 85 -16.14 2.55 -9.96
CA ALA A 85 -16.41 3.98 -9.89
C ALA A 85 -16.05 4.69 -11.21
N LEU A 86 -14.88 4.38 -11.77
CA LEU A 86 -14.40 4.96 -13.02
C LEU A 86 -15.30 4.58 -14.21
N ARG A 87 -15.74 3.32 -14.28
CA ARG A 87 -16.72 2.87 -15.28
C ARG A 87 -18.06 3.58 -15.16
N ALA A 88 -18.51 3.89 -13.94
CA ALA A 88 -19.76 4.59 -13.72
C ALA A 88 -19.68 6.07 -14.10
N ALA A 89 -18.52 6.71 -13.92
CA ALA A 89 -18.29 8.11 -14.28
C ALA A 89 -18.13 8.36 -15.80
N HIS A 90 -17.94 7.30 -16.59
CA HIS A 90 -17.80 7.35 -18.05
C HIS A 90 -19.10 7.01 -18.81
N ARG A 91 -20.23 6.88 -18.10
CA ARG A 91 -21.58 6.76 -18.69
C ARG A 91 -22.26 8.12 -18.68
#